data_AF-A0A8H4RIL6-F1
#
_entry.id   AF-A0A8H4RIL6-F1
#
_cell.length_a   1.000
_cell.length_b   1.000
_cell.length_c   1.000
_cell.angle_alpha   90.00
_cell.angle_beta   90.00
_cell.angle_gamma   90.00
#
_symmetry.space_group_name_H-M   'P 1'
#
loop_
_entity.id
_entity.type
_entity.pdbx_description
1 polymer ?
#
loop_
_entity_poly.entity_id
_entity_poly.type
_entity_poly.pdbx_seq_one_letter_code
_entity_poly.pdbx_strand_id
1 'polypeptide(L)'
;MAPELHPFYHPSPETPESPKFQSLISALQLEPHIEGGFFAETDRSTSTVPSPFPTSKSTTTDFVDQRPRFSPEVRNASTTIFYLLTPSGPQGGFHRNKGRTVHTLHRGRGRYVIIHADEEGAKKRIETFVVGQDVEKGERLQWIVDGGKYKASFLLPDEEGSSESEGLLISETVVPGFEYCDHDFLSSEGLEELLGSGNISNVSTQRGRILAHESQILEALFSATTSAVDTSTAEGFVASDQSIEFTLQIPSGNDNDLYFTMSGPSSASWIAVGMGSDKMDNSLMIMMYSDPTGKNVTLSPRLSYGHVEPSYSSNITTQAFGGTTIANGRMIAFAKCSNCQSWKGGSIDRNNTAAKFIWANGPSGSLSTSDVSAGIKRHALYGVFEMDLTKAIGPPIVPNPNTVSSAATKQDSNQTDHDFSSALHACVMILAFVGLMPIGLLILRVMDSVKWHGWNQALSTVLALIGVLLGVYISTMYNRSKGFTSAHQIIGLVVTLLMIGQFVLGFLHHRMYKKTQRPTGLAPIHVWLGRVVIPLGIANGFLGFPLALNPQLNWAMLAMVLLVVVVAGPLAFWRWRRNAQKAKTAYGVAAGGYSAEPWAMDSAEASRSNINLTDMTPLGYEPSRM
;
A
#
# COMPACT_ATOMS: atom_id res chain seq x y z
N MET A 1 49.44 -4.04 27.79
CA MET A 1 48.43 -3.24 27.05
C MET A 1 48.50 -3.68 25.61
N ALA A 2 47.39 -4.15 25.03
CA ALA A 2 47.36 -4.47 23.61
C ALA A 2 47.52 -3.16 22.81
N PRO A 3 48.30 -3.13 21.73
CA PRO A 3 48.44 -1.93 20.90
C PRO A 3 47.07 -1.53 20.36
N GLU A 4 46.75 -0.25 20.47
CA GLU A 4 45.51 0.34 20.00
C GLU A 4 45.41 0.16 18.48
N LEU A 5 44.35 -0.49 17.99
CA LEU A 5 44.16 -0.76 16.57
C LEU A 5 43.55 0.47 15.89
N HIS A 6 44.37 1.23 15.17
CA HIS A 6 43.93 2.37 14.39
C HIS A 6 43.77 1.98 12.91
N PRO A 7 42.62 2.24 12.27
CA PRO A 7 42.49 2.07 10.83
C PRO A 7 43.40 3.07 10.12
N PHE A 8 44.19 2.59 9.15
CA PHE A 8 45.07 3.45 8.36
C PHE A 8 44.28 4.19 7.26
N TYR A 9 43.26 3.52 6.71
CA TYR A 9 42.33 4.07 5.72
C TYR A 9 40.97 4.28 6.36
N HIS A 10 40.34 5.43 6.07
CA HIS A 10 38.99 5.73 6.51
C HIS A 10 38.00 5.40 5.39
N PRO A 11 36.82 4.83 5.72
CA PRO A 11 35.79 4.58 4.71
C PRO A 11 35.43 5.90 4.03
N SER A 12 35.47 5.91 2.70
CA SER A 12 35.00 7.04 1.91
C SER A 12 33.98 6.54 0.90
N PRO A 13 32.76 6.18 1.37
CA PRO A 13 31.74 5.55 0.53
C PRO A 13 31.26 6.45 -0.63
N GLU A 14 31.50 7.76 -0.54
CA GLU A 14 31.19 8.75 -1.58
C GLU A 14 32.37 9.04 -2.52
N THR A 15 33.56 8.45 -2.26
CA THR A 15 34.75 8.62 -3.12
C THR A 15 34.92 7.38 -3.99
N PRO A 16 34.91 7.51 -5.32
CA PRO A 16 35.09 6.38 -6.21
C PRO A 16 36.42 5.71 -5.99
N GLU A 17 36.42 4.43 -6.32
CA GLU A 17 37.64 3.67 -6.46
C GLU A 17 38.59 4.30 -7.47
N SER A 18 39.89 4.19 -7.22
CA SER A 18 40.89 4.63 -8.19
C SER A 18 40.72 3.86 -9.52
N PRO A 19 41.13 4.42 -10.68
CA PRO A 19 41.01 3.74 -11.97
C PRO A 19 41.65 2.33 -12.00
N LYS A 20 42.71 2.13 -11.21
CA LYS A 20 43.36 0.83 -11.02
C LYS A 20 42.41 -0.19 -10.39
N PHE A 21 41.70 0.20 -9.33
CA PHE A 21 40.72 -0.66 -8.65
C PHE A 21 39.47 -0.87 -9.48
N GLN A 22 38.96 0.16 -10.16
CA GLN A 22 37.81 0.01 -11.07
C GLN A 22 38.10 -1.00 -12.19
N SER A 23 39.31 -0.97 -12.76
CA SER A 23 39.74 -1.92 -13.79
C SER A 23 39.82 -3.34 -13.23
N LEU A 24 40.34 -3.51 -12.01
CA LEU A 24 40.45 -4.82 -11.35
C LEU A 24 39.07 -5.40 -10.98
N ILE A 25 38.19 -4.57 -10.40
CA ILE A 25 36.79 -4.91 -10.08
C ILE A 25 36.07 -5.37 -11.34
N SER A 26 36.21 -4.63 -12.45
CA SER A 26 35.59 -4.98 -13.73
C SER A 26 36.16 -6.28 -14.31
N ALA A 27 37.48 -6.46 -14.27
CA ALA A 27 38.15 -7.62 -14.85
C ALA A 27 37.82 -8.93 -14.11
N LEU A 28 37.62 -8.87 -12.79
CA LEU A 28 37.25 -10.01 -11.96
C LEU A 28 35.74 -10.13 -11.72
N GLN A 29 34.94 -9.24 -12.34
CA GLN A 29 33.48 -9.19 -12.20
C GLN A 29 33.03 -9.11 -10.73
N LEU A 30 33.72 -8.30 -9.93
CA LEU A 30 33.42 -8.16 -8.51
C LEU A 30 32.20 -7.25 -8.29
N GLU A 31 31.35 -7.62 -7.35
CA GLU A 31 30.20 -6.86 -6.87
C GLU A 31 30.40 -6.47 -5.39
N PRO A 32 29.72 -5.42 -4.87
CA PRO A 32 29.82 -5.06 -3.46
C PRO A 32 29.41 -6.22 -2.54
N HIS A 33 30.19 -6.48 -1.49
CA HIS A 33 29.89 -7.53 -0.51
C HIS A 33 29.09 -7.00 0.68
N ILE A 34 28.17 -7.81 1.21
CA ILE A 34 27.33 -7.46 2.37
C ILE A 34 28.14 -7.16 3.64
N GLU A 35 29.36 -7.69 3.74
CA GLU A 35 30.28 -7.42 4.84
C GLU A 35 31.12 -6.15 4.65
N GLY A 36 31.06 -5.52 3.47
CA GLY A 36 31.98 -4.47 3.03
C GLY A 36 33.08 -5.01 2.12
N GLY A 37 33.63 -4.14 1.25
CA GLY A 37 34.52 -4.55 0.16
C GLY A 37 33.75 -5.06 -1.07
N PHE A 38 34.46 -5.75 -1.96
CA PHE A 38 33.90 -6.35 -3.18
C PHE A 38 34.18 -7.86 -3.21
N PHE A 39 33.32 -8.65 -3.85
CA PHE A 39 33.48 -10.08 -3.98
C PHE A 39 32.92 -10.62 -5.30
N ALA A 40 33.26 -11.85 -5.66
CA ALA A 40 32.56 -12.63 -6.68
C ALA A 40 32.69 -14.12 -6.38
N GLU A 41 31.59 -14.88 -6.46
CA GLU A 41 31.64 -16.34 -6.41
C GLU A 41 32.20 -16.90 -7.72
N THR A 42 33.35 -17.57 -7.62
CA THR A 42 34.11 -18.09 -8.78
C THR A 42 33.92 -19.58 -8.98
N ASP A 43 33.63 -20.33 -7.92
CA ASP A 43 33.31 -21.75 -7.99
C ASP A 43 32.30 -22.16 -6.93
N ARG A 44 31.42 -23.08 -7.32
CA ARG A 44 30.54 -23.82 -6.41
C ARG A 44 30.52 -25.27 -6.86
N SER A 45 31.06 -26.14 -6.01
CA SER A 45 31.19 -27.56 -6.33
C SER A 45 29.84 -28.16 -6.73
N THR A 46 29.79 -28.88 -7.85
CA THR A 46 28.58 -29.57 -8.31
C THR A 46 28.22 -30.77 -7.41
N SER A 47 29.17 -31.27 -6.64
CA SER A 47 28.94 -32.33 -5.66
C SER A 47 28.33 -31.75 -4.38
N THR A 48 27.36 -32.46 -3.81
CA THR A 48 26.73 -32.08 -2.54
C THR A 48 27.10 -33.04 -1.42
N VAL A 49 27.11 -32.53 -0.18
CA VAL A 49 27.31 -33.27 1.06
C VAL A 49 26.14 -33.00 2.01
N PRO A 50 25.79 -33.93 2.91
CA PRO A 50 24.83 -33.65 3.99
C PRO A 50 25.28 -32.45 4.82
N SER A 51 24.35 -31.56 5.15
CA SER A 51 24.64 -30.40 6.00
C SER A 51 24.99 -30.87 7.42
N PRO A 52 26.18 -30.53 7.95
CA PRO A 52 26.53 -30.82 9.35
C PRO A 52 25.94 -29.79 10.32
N PHE A 53 25.26 -28.75 9.82
CA PHE A 53 24.81 -27.61 10.62
C PHE A 53 23.32 -27.69 10.97
N PRO A 54 22.92 -27.31 12.19
CA PRO A 54 21.51 -27.24 12.56
C PRO A 54 20.80 -26.11 11.79
N THR A 55 19.55 -26.36 11.42
CA THR A 55 18.67 -25.37 10.80
C THR A 55 18.25 -24.34 11.86
N SER A 56 18.95 -23.22 11.91
CA SER A 56 18.65 -22.08 12.78
C SER A 56 18.35 -20.86 11.91
N LYS A 57 17.53 -19.93 12.43
CA LYS A 57 17.39 -18.60 11.81
C LYS A 57 18.75 -17.90 11.86
N SER A 58 19.14 -17.29 10.75
CA SER A 58 20.33 -16.46 10.62
C SER A 58 19.89 -15.01 10.42
N THR A 59 20.63 -14.06 10.97
CA THR A 59 20.36 -12.63 10.73
C THR A 59 20.54 -12.27 9.27
N THR A 60 21.37 -12.99 8.51
CA THR A 60 21.62 -12.76 7.09
C THR A 60 20.49 -13.25 6.19
N THR A 61 19.75 -14.30 6.59
CA THR A 61 18.58 -14.77 5.84
C THR A 61 17.40 -13.80 5.84
N ASP A 62 17.42 -12.77 6.70
CA ASP A 62 16.41 -11.71 6.70
C ASP A 62 16.73 -10.61 5.65
N PHE A 63 17.97 -10.56 5.16
CA PHE A 63 18.44 -9.53 4.22
C PHE A 63 18.67 -10.04 2.78
N VAL A 64 18.78 -11.35 2.59
CA VAL A 64 19.06 -11.96 1.28
C VAL A 64 18.17 -13.18 1.06
N ASP A 65 17.54 -13.24 -0.13
CA ASP A 65 16.71 -14.37 -0.53
C ASP A 65 17.53 -15.68 -0.62
N GLN A 66 16.90 -16.80 -0.28
CA GLN A 66 17.52 -18.11 -0.46
C GLN A 66 17.68 -18.41 -1.95
N ARG A 67 18.81 -19.03 -2.31
CA ARG A 67 19.06 -19.40 -3.70
C ARG A 67 18.00 -20.37 -4.25
N PRO A 68 17.72 -20.35 -5.56
CA PRO A 68 16.83 -21.33 -6.17
C PRO A 68 17.31 -22.76 -5.94
N ARG A 69 16.37 -23.65 -5.55
CA ARG A 69 16.65 -25.07 -5.23
C ARG A 69 17.55 -25.28 -4.00
N PHE A 70 17.65 -24.29 -3.12
CA PHE A 70 18.25 -24.45 -1.80
C PHE A 70 17.49 -25.51 -0.99
N SER A 71 18.24 -26.36 -0.28
CA SER A 71 17.71 -27.23 0.77
C SER A 71 18.62 -27.11 1.99
N PRO A 72 18.07 -26.88 3.20
CA PRO A 72 18.88 -26.75 4.41
C PRO A 72 19.60 -28.05 4.79
N GLU A 73 19.17 -29.19 4.24
CA GLU A 73 19.69 -30.53 4.54
C GLU A 73 21.02 -30.85 3.82
N VAL A 74 21.38 -30.07 2.80
CA VAL A 74 22.59 -30.32 1.99
C VAL A 74 23.39 -29.04 1.79
N ARG A 75 24.70 -29.20 1.52
CA ARG A 75 25.59 -28.13 1.07
C ARG A 75 26.34 -28.59 -0.17
N ASN A 76 26.74 -27.65 -1.02
CA ASN A 76 27.77 -27.94 -2.01
C ASN A 76 29.06 -28.31 -1.26
N ALA A 77 29.91 -29.17 -1.82
CA ALA A 77 31.12 -29.63 -1.12
C ALA A 77 32.06 -28.47 -0.75
N SER A 78 32.09 -27.43 -1.60
CA SER A 78 32.81 -26.17 -1.38
C SER A 78 32.19 -25.04 -2.20
N THR A 79 32.49 -23.81 -1.78
CA THR A 79 32.32 -22.59 -2.58
C THR A 79 33.60 -21.77 -2.48
N THR A 80 33.98 -21.11 -3.57
CA THR A 80 35.15 -20.24 -3.61
C THR A 80 34.77 -18.88 -4.16
N ILE A 81 35.30 -17.82 -3.53
CA ILE A 81 35.09 -16.43 -3.95
C ILE A 81 36.43 -15.73 -4.18
N PHE A 82 36.42 -14.66 -4.97
CA PHE A 82 37.36 -13.54 -4.78
C PHE A 82 36.79 -12.56 -3.75
N TYR A 83 37.64 -11.96 -2.94
CA TYR A 83 37.29 -10.88 -2.02
C TYR A 83 38.35 -9.78 -2.05
N LEU A 84 37.92 -8.52 -2.13
CA LEU A 84 38.77 -7.35 -2.31
C LEU A 84 38.42 -6.23 -1.33
N LEU A 85 39.41 -5.77 -0.56
CA LEU A 85 39.35 -4.47 0.14
C LEU A 85 40.16 -3.42 -0.61
N THR A 86 39.67 -2.19 -0.60
CA THR A 86 40.25 -1.03 -1.29
C THR A 86 40.34 0.16 -0.33
N PRO A 87 41.08 1.23 -0.65
CA PRO A 87 41.13 2.42 0.21
C PRO A 87 39.75 3.05 0.47
N SER A 88 38.81 3.02 -0.49
CA SER A 88 37.45 3.57 -0.30
C SER A 88 36.52 2.60 0.44
N GLY A 89 36.71 1.29 0.28
CA GLY A 89 36.05 0.22 1.04
C GLY A 89 37.06 -0.61 1.87
N PRO A 90 37.69 -0.02 2.91
CA PRO A 90 38.88 -0.59 3.53
C PRO A 90 38.59 -1.64 4.60
N GLN A 91 37.34 -2.06 4.79
CA GLN A 91 36.96 -2.89 5.93
C GLN A 91 35.85 -3.90 5.59
N GLY A 92 36.08 -5.15 6.03
CA GLY A 92 35.05 -6.17 6.22
C GLY A 92 34.57 -6.17 7.68
N GLY A 93 33.26 -5.98 7.89
CA GLY A 93 32.61 -5.96 9.21
C GLY A 93 32.68 -7.31 9.93
N PHE A 94 32.45 -7.32 11.24
CA PHE A 94 32.44 -8.58 12.00
C PHE A 94 31.28 -9.47 11.58
N HIS A 95 31.64 -10.64 11.07
CA HIS A 95 30.71 -11.67 10.68
C HIS A 95 31.28 -13.05 10.98
N ARG A 96 30.42 -14.06 10.95
CA ARG A 96 30.77 -15.43 11.31
C ARG A 96 30.06 -16.41 10.39
N ASN A 97 30.81 -17.46 10.04
CA ASN A 97 30.29 -18.61 9.31
C ASN A 97 30.23 -19.82 10.23
N LYS A 98 29.26 -20.73 10.00
CA LYS A 98 29.28 -22.08 10.60
C LYS A 98 30.33 -22.98 9.93
N GLY A 99 30.52 -22.81 8.62
CA GLY A 99 31.59 -23.46 7.86
C GLY A 99 32.95 -22.83 8.13
N ARG A 100 33.99 -23.66 8.13
CA ARG A 100 35.37 -23.15 8.15
C ARG A 100 35.69 -22.47 6.82
N THR A 101 36.47 -21.41 6.87
CA THR A 101 36.87 -20.63 5.69
C THR A 101 38.40 -20.63 5.55
N VAL A 102 38.89 -21.11 4.41
CA VAL A 102 40.31 -21.05 4.03
C VAL A 102 40.51 -19.78 3.20
N HIS A 103 41.46 -18.93 3.60
CA HIS A 103 41.76 -17.68 2.94
C HIS A 103 43.14 -17.76 2.33
N THR A 104 43.29 -17.35 1.07
CA THR A 104 44.57 -17.34 0.35
C THR A 104 44.81 -15.95 -0.23
N LEU A 105 45.96 -15.35 0.09
CA LEU A 105 46.36 -14.05 -0.41
C LEU A 105 46.76 -14.11 -1.89
N HIS A 106 46.23 -13.20 -2.70
CA HIS A 106 46.70 -12.96 -4.07
C HIS A 106 47.55 -11.69 -4.15
N ARG A 107 47.10 -10.60 -3.52
CA ARG A 107 47.74 -9.29 -3.64
C ARG A 107 47.50 -8.38 -2.44
N GLY A 108 48.51 -7.54 -2.18
CA GLY A 108 48.53 -6.46 -1.20
C GLY A 108 48.49 -6.93 0.25
N ARG A 109 48.00 -6.06 1.14
CA ARG A 109 48.23 -6.20 2.58
C ARG A 109 47.03 -5.78 3.43
N GLY A 110 46.82 -6.49 4.53
CA GLY A 110 45.71 -6.21 5.45
C GLY A 110 45.90 -6.80 6.83
N ARG A 111 44.94 -6.55 7.71
CA ARG A 111 44.91 -7.07 9.06
C ARG A 111 43.60 -7.78 9.32
N TYR A 112 43.69 -8.98 9.89
CA TYR A 112 42.54 -9.74 10.37
C TYR A 112 42.43 -9.62 11.88
N VAL A 113 41.19 -9.52 12.37
CA VAL A 113 40.83 -9.55 13.78
C VAL A 113 39.80 -10.67 13.97
N ILE A 114 40.12 -11.62 14.83
CA ILE A 114 39.30 -12.81 15.09
C ILE A 114 38.87 -12.78 16.55
N ILE A 115 37.57 -12.87 16.80
CA ILE A 115 37.00 -13.07 18.12
C ILE A 115 36.61 -14.54 18.24
N HIS A 116 37.27 -15.25 19.15
CA HIS A 116 37.01 -16.67 19.45
C HIS A 116 35.78 -16.78 20.35
N ALA A 117 34.61 -16.47 19.78
CA ALA A 117 33.33 -16.39 20.50
C ALA A 117 32.82 -17.74 21.02
N ASP A 118 33.32 -18.83 20.45
CA ASP A 118 33.06 -20.23 20.79
C ASP A 118 33.81 -20.71 22.05
N GLU A 119 34.85 -20.00 22.49
CA GLU A 119 35.61 -20.37 23.70
C GLU A 119 34.80 -20.12 24.99
N GLU A 120 34.98 -20.99 25.99
CA GLU A 120 34.35 -20.84 27.31
C GLU A 120 34.92 -19.64 28.07
N GLY A 121 34.07 -18.96 28.84
CA GLY A 121 34.44 -17.81 29.66
C GLY A 121 33.74 -16.50 29.27
N ALA A 122 33.68 -15.57 30.24
CA ALA A 122 32.97 -14.29 30.12
C ALA A 122 33.70 -13.25 29.25
N LYS A 123 35.02 -13.42 29.02
CA LYS A 123 35.80 -12.58 28.12
C LYS A 123 36.29 -13.44 26.97
N LYS A 124 35.98 -13.06 25.74
CA LYS A 124 36.44 -13.78 24.56
C LYS A 124 37.84 -13.38 24.17
N ARG A 125 38.62 -14.35 23.68
CA ARG A 125 39.98 -14.11 23.18
C ARG A 125 39.90 -13.42 21.81
N ILE A 126 40.72 -12.37 21.65
CA ILE A 126 40.91 -11.68 20.37
C ILE A 126 42.28 -12.09 19.83
N GLU A 127 42.32 -12.53 18.58
CA GLU A 127 43.55 -12.77 17.81
C GLU A 127 43.64 -11.78 16.65
N THR A 128 44.81 -11.17 16.48
CA THR A 128 45.06 -10.23 15.39
C THR A 128 46.36 -10.60 14.68
N PHE A 129 46.36 -10.61 13.35
CA PHE A 129 47.55 -10.87 12.54
C PHE A 129 47.49 -10.11 11.21
N VAL A 130 48.65 -9.89 10.61
CA VAL A 130 48.80 -9.24 9.30
C VAL A 130 48.86 -10.30 8.21
N VAL A 131 48.21 -10.00 7.09
CA VAL A 131 48.23 -10.79 5.87
C VAL A 131 48.92 -9.95 4.80
N GLY A 132 49.86 -10.54 4.10
CA GLY A 132 50.76 -9.83 3.20
C GLY A 132 51.92 -10.72 2.74
N GLN A 133 52.76 -10.20 1.85
CA GLN A 133 53.80 -10.97 1.18
C GLN A 133 55.08 -11.15 2.03
N ASP A 134 55.24 -10.41 3.13
CA ASP A 134 56.47 -10.42 3.94
C ASP A 134 56.44 -11.54 5.00
N VAL A 135 56.55 -12.79 4.54
CA VAL A 135 56.49 -13.99 5.39
C VAL A 135 57.61 -14.02 6.43
N GLU A 136 58.79 -13.46 6.12
CA GLU A 136 59.93 -13.39 7.05
C GLU A 136 59.63 -12.48 8.25
N LYS A 137 58.76 -11.47 8.09
CA LYS A 137 58.24 -10.64 9.18
C LYS A 137 56.98 -11.20 9.85
N GLY A 138 56.56 -12.41 9.49
CA GLY A 138 55.44 -13.11 10.12
C GLY A 138 54.07 -12.82 9.50
N GLU A 139 54.02 -12.22 8.30
CA GLU A 139 52.78 -12.06 7.54
C GLU A 139 52.28 -13.41 6.99
N ARG A 140 50.96 -13.57 6.94
CA ARG A 140 50.35 -14.83 6.48
C ARG A 140 49.88 -14.73 5.03
N LEU A 141 50.36 -15.65 4.19
CA LEU A 141 49.85 -15.86 2.82
C LEU A 141 48.56 -16.69 2.80
N GLN A 142 48.38 -17.59 3.77
CA GLN A 142 47.20 -18.42 3.90
C GLN A 142 46.85 -18.58 5.38
N TRP A 143 45.56 -18.54 5.70
CA TRP A 143 45.06 -18.76 7.05
C TRP A 143 43.66 -19.35 7.02
N ILE A 144 43.29 -19.98 8.12
CA ILE A 144 42.01 -20.65 8.29
C ILE A 144 41.28 -19.98 9.45
N VAL A 145 40.02 -19.64 9.24
CA VAL A 145 39.10 -19.27 10.32
C VAL A 145 38.10 -20.41 10.43
N ASP A 146 38.16 -21.14 11.54
CA ASP A 146 37.18 -22.19 11.83
C ASP A 146 35.80 -21.58 12.11
N GLY A 147 34.76 -22.38 11.86
CA GLY A 147 33.38 -21.97 12.12
C GLY A 147 33.16 -21.58 13.59
N GLY A 148 32.19 -20.70 13.82
CA GLY A 148 31.85 -20.24 15.18
C GLY A 148 32.60 -18.98 15.65
N LYS A 149 33.60 -18.52 14.89
CA LYS A 149 34.43 -17.34 15.22
C LYS A 149 33.98 -16.12 14.41
N TYR A 150 33.94 -14.96 15.05
CA TYR A 150 33.73 -13.71 14.31
C TYR A 150 35.05 -13.24 13.71
N LYS A 151 35.05 -12.93 12.42
CA LYS A 151 36.18 -12.37 11.70
C LYS A 151 35.83 -10.98 11.16
N ALA A 152 36.80 -10.08 11.24
CA ALA A 152 36.79 -8.80 10.54
C ALA A 152 38.16 -8.58 9.91
N SER A 153 38.21 -7.76 8.87
CA SER A 153 39.43 -7.45 8.15
C SER A 153 39.49 -5.97 7.81
N PHE A 154 40.69 -5.41 7.74
CA PHE A 154 40.89 -4.05 7.24
C PHE A 154 42.19 -3.88 6.48
N LEU A 155 42.19 -2.93 5.55
CA LEU A 155 43.30 -2.65 4.65
C LEU A 155 44.48 -2.01 5.39
N LEU A 156 45.69 -2.41 4.99
CA LEU A 156 46.94 -1.77 5.41
C LEU A 156 47.69 -1.24 4.17
N PRO A 157 48.55 -0.22 4.32
CA PRO A 157 49.53 0.11 3.30
C PRO A 157 50.44 -1.07 3.03
N ASP A 158 50.83 -1.27 1.77
CA ASP A 158 51.66 -2.42 1.39
C ASP A 158 53.06 -2.34 1.98
N GLU A 159 53.59 -1.13 2.16
CA GLU A 159 54.88 -0.88 2.81
C GLU A 159 54.69 -0.04 4.09
N GLU A 160 55.45 -0.36 5.12
CA GLU A 160 55.42 0.40 6.37
C GLU A 160 55.91 1.83 6.16
N GLY A 161 55.07 2.81 6.53
CA GLY A 161 55.35 4.24 6.34
C GLY A 161 54.85 4.83 5.02
N SER A 162 54.32 4.00 4.11
CA SER A 162 53.62 4.45 2.90
C SER A 162 52.15 4.76 3.18
N SER A 163 51.55 5.63 2.35
CA SER A 163 50.10 5.83 2.28
C SER A 163 49.43 5.07 1.13
N GLU A 164 50.21 4.44 0.27
CA GLU A 164 49.70 3.74 -0.91
C GLU A 164 49.37 2.27 -0.60
N SER A 165 48.29 1.79 -1.23
CA SER A 165 47.88 0.39 -1.16
C SER A 165 47.41 -0.09 -2.53
N GLU A 166 47.79 -1.31 -2.88
CA GLU A 166 47.34 -2.07 -4.03
C GLU A 166 46.04 -2.83 -3.77
N GLY A 167 45.43 -2.62 -2.60
CA GLY A 167 44.23 -3.31 -2.13
C GLY A 167 44.55 -4.69 -1.57
N LEU A 168 43.64 -5.27 -0.80
CA LEU A 168 43.78 -6.62 -0.28
C LEU A 168 42.91 -7.56 -1.10
N LEU A 169 43.50 -8.26 -2.07
CA LEU A 169 42.81 -9.26 -2.88
C LEU A 169 43.14 -10.66 -2.37
N ILE A 170 42.11 -11.43 -2.05
CA ILE A 170 42.21 -12.80 -1.55
C ILE A 170 41.21 -13.71 -2.26
N SER A 171 41.40 -15.02 -2.12
CA SER A 171 40.33 -15.99 -2.31
C SER A 171 39.91 -16.59 -0.98
N GLU A 172 38.61 -16.77 -0.80
CA GLU A 172 38.06 -17.52 0.33
C GLU A 172 37.41 -18.80 -0.18
N THR A 173 37.69 -19.93 0.47
CA THR A 173 37.03 -21.21 0.18
C THR A 173 36.35 -21.72 1.45
N VAL A 174 35.04 -21.87 1.38
CA VAL A 174 34.20 -22.32 2.51
C VAL A 174 33.87 -23.80 2.33
N VAL A 175 34.06 -24.58 3.38
CA VAL A 175 33.81 -26.04 3.39
C VAL A 175 33.05 -26.45 4.66
N PRO A 176 31.86 -27.09 4.53
CA PRO A 176 31.04 -27.22 3.33
C PRO A 176 30.66 -25.86 2.72
N GLY A 177 30.28 -25.84 1.45
CA GLY A 177 30.04 -24.63 0.67
C GLY A 177 29.05 -23.65 1.32
N PHE A 178 29.30 -22.36 1.11
CA PHE A 178 28.59 -21.24 1.72
C PHE A 178 27.10 -21.22 1.38
N GLU A 179 26.32 -20.89 2.41
CA GLU A 179 24.90 -20.52 2.33
C GLU A 179 24.59 -19.44 3.36
N TYR A 180 23.69 -18.51 3.00
CA TYR A 180 23.33 -17.40 3.87
C TYR A 180 22.76 -17.82 5.23
N CYS A 181 22.15 -19.01 5.34
CA CYS A 181 21.66 -19.53 6.63
C CYS A 181 22.76 -19.93 7.62
N ASP A 182 24.01 -20.00 7.16
CA ASP A 182 25.18 -20.35 7.96
C ASP A 182 26.02 -19.12 8.33
N HIS A 183 25.59 -17.94 7.90
CA HIS A 183 26.29 -16.67 8.06
C HIS A 183 25.51 -15.75 9.03
N ASP A 184 26.20 -15.06 9.94
CA ASP A 184 25.60 -14.00 10.77
C ASP A 184 26.57 -12.85 11.05
N PHE A 185 26.00 -11.65 11.25
CA PHE A 185 26.73 -10.44 11.64
C PHE A 185 26.75 -10.25 13.16
N LEU A 186 27.84 -9.70 13.69
CA LEU A 186 27.92 -9.30 15.10
C LEU A 186 27.29 -7.92 15.31
N SER A 187 26.24 -7.84 16.13
CA SER A 187 25.61 -6.56 16.50
C SER A 187 26.45 -5.79 17.54
N SER A 188 26.09 -4.54 17.83
CA SER A 188 26.74 -3.73 18.88
C SER A 188 26.59 -4.41 20.20
N GLU A 189 25.36 -4.75 20.52
CA GLU A 189 24.97 -5.33 21.79
C GLU A 189 25.73 -6.63 21.99
N GLY A 190 25.85 -7.45 20.93
CA GLY A 190 26.69 -8.65 20.93
C GLY A 190 28.17 -8.36 21.13
N LEU A 191 28.74 -7.33 20.48
CA LEU A 191 30.14 -6.95 20.67
C LEU A 191 30.41 -6.46 22.10
N GLU A 192 29.50 -5.66 22.66
CA GLU A 192 29.58 -5.18 24.05
C GLU A 192 29.47 -6.34 25.05
N GLU A 193 28.59 -7.31 24.78
CA GLU A 193 28.42 -8.51 25.60
C GLU A 193 29.67 -9.40 25.58
N LEU A 194 30.31 -9.58 24.41
CA LEU A 194 31.48 -10.46 24.28
C LEU A 194 32.77 -9.86 24.87
N LEU A 195 32.90 -8.53 24.90
CA LEU A 195 34.15 -7.85 25.27
C LEU A 195 34.08 -7.06 26.59
N GLY A 196 32.89 -6.68 27.05
CA GLY A 196 32.65 -5.85 28.22
C GLY A 196 32.98 -4.37 28.00
N SER A 197 32.21 -3.47 28.62
CA SER A 197 32.17 -2.02 28.36
C SER A 197 33.53 -1.30 28.47
N GLY A 198 34.49 -1.86 29.23
CA GLY A 198 35.81 -1.27 29.46
C GLY A 198 36.90 -1.64 28.44
N ASN A 199 36.69 -2.66 27.59
CA ASN A 199 37.64 -3.07 26.55
C ASN A 199 37.25 -2.57 25.14
N ILE A 200 36.07 -1.96 25.01
CA ILE A 200 35.57 -1.39 23.75
C ILE A 200 36.54 -0.33 23.24
N SER A 201 37.25 0.40 24.11
CA SER A 201 38.29 1.39 23.75
C SER A 201 39.40 0.81 22.86
N ASN A 202 39.85 -0.42 23.11
CA ASN A 202 40.91 -1.06 22.30
C ASN A 202 40.41 -1.59 20.94
N VAL A 203 39.09 -1.62 20.73
CA VAL A 203 38.40 -2.02 19.48
C VAL A 203 37.52 -0.83 18.98
N SER A 204 37.73 0.39 19.50
CA SER A 204 36.70 1.45 19.52
C SER A 204 36.44 2.16 18.20
N THR A 205 37.03 1.74 17.09
CA THR A 205 36.72 2.30 15.77
C THR A 205 35.50 1.66 15.10
N GLN A 206 34.81 0.72 15.76
CA GLN A 206 33.55 0.12 15.26
C GLN A 206 32.27 0.75 15.82
N ARG A 207 32.39 1.71 16.75
CA ARG A 207 31.21 2.38 17.34
C ARG A 207 30.43 3.23 16.32
N GLY A 208 31.02 3.57 15.18
CA GLY A 208 30.43 4.42 14.14
C GLY A 208 29.42 3.75 13.19
N ARG A 209 29.20 2.43 13.27
CA ARG A 209 28.36 1.71 12.29
C ARG A 209 27.14 0.98 12.82
N ILE A 210 26.90 0.98 14.13
CA ILE A 210 25.84 0.14 14.68
C ILE A 210 24.55 0.94 14.97
N LEU A 211 24.65 2.27 15.03
CA LEU A 211 23.49 3.16 14.89
C LEU A 211 23.17 3.49 13.42
N ALA A 212 23.92 2.93 12.46
CA ALA A 212 23.73 3.11 11.02
C ALA A 212 23.29 1.81 10.30
N HIS A 213 22.98 0.75 11.06
CA HIS A 213 22.73 -0.58 10.49
C HIS A 213 21.27 -0.85 10.06
N GLU A 214 20.36 0.11 10.26
CA GLU A 214 19.02 0.11 9.63
C GLU A 214 18.96 0.95 8.33
N SER A 215 19.98 1.77 8.02
CA SER A 215 19.99 2.66 6.85
C SER A 215 21.06 2.33 5.80
N GLN A 216 22.16 1.65 6.15
CA GLN A 216 23.31 1.50 5.25
C GLN A 216 23.31 0.25 4.35
N ILE A 217 22.40 -0.72 4.53
CA ILE A 217 22.18 -1.78 3.53
C ILE A 217 21.54 -1.19 2.26
N LEU A 218 20.82 -0.08 2.39
CA LEU A 218 20.35 0.68 1.22
C LEU A 218 21.44 1.54 0.59
N GLU A 219 22.42 2.06 1.32
CA GLU A 219 23.45 2.94 0.74
C GLU A 219 24.64 2.20 0.13
N ALA A 220 25.03 1.01 0.60
CA ALA A 220 26.11 0.24 -0.06
C ALA A 220 25.67 -0.40 -1.40
N LEU A 221 24.35 -0.56 -1.61
CA LEU A 221 23.76 -0.87 -2.91
C LEU A 221 23.50 0.39 -3.76
N PHE A 222 23.67 1.60 -3.23
CA PHE A 222 23.34 2.86 -3.90
C PHE A 222 24.47 3.92 -4.00
N SER A 223 25.59 3.77 -3.31
CA SER A 223 26.76 4.66 -3.44
C SER A 223 27.89 3.98 -4.17
N ALA A 224 27.64 3.73 -5.45
CA ALA A 224 28.65 3.95 -6.47
C ALA A 224 28.44 5.37 -7.01
N THR A 225 28.91 6.40 -6.29
CA THR A 225 29.06 7.75 -6.86
C THR A 225 30.52 8.04 -7.12
N THR A 226 30.89 7.81 -8.39
CA THR A 226 31.66 8.74 -9.22
C THR A 226 31.85 10.14 -8.57
N SER A 227 33.03 10.54 -8.10
CA SER A 227 34.05 11.33 -8.83
C SER A 227 34.70 10.59 -10.00
N ALA A 228 33.90 10.03 -10.89
CA ALA A 228 34.17 10.25 -12.29
C ALA A 228 33.74 11.69 -12.54
N VAL A 229 34.56 12.43 -13.27
CA VAL A 229 34.03 13.52 -14.07
C VAL A 229 32.83 12.96 -14.83
N ASP A 230 31.66 13.51 -14.49
CA ASP A 230 30.41 13.51 -15.24
C ASP A 230 30.43 12.73 -16.56
N THR A 231 29.92 11.50 -16.53
CA THR A 231 29.30 10.82 -17.69
C THR A 231 28.23 9.81 -17.22
N SER A 232 27.49 10.14 -16.16
CA SER A 232 26.18 9.53 -15.90
C SER A 232 25.15 10.38 -16.62
N THR A 233 24.77 9.95 -17.82
CA THR A 233 23.88 10.68 -18.75
C THR A 233 22.40 10.58 -18.39
N ALA A 234 22.04 10.36 -17.12
CA ALA A 234 20.68 10.14 -16.66
C ALA A 234 20.26 11.23 -15.67
N GLU A 235 19.01 11.69 -15.78
CA GLU A 235 18.45 12.71 -14.90
C GLU A 235 17.38 12.12 -13.99
N GLY A 236 17.49 12.39 -12.69
CA GLY A 236 16.59 11.87 -11.68
C GLY A 236 15.81 12.94 -10.93
N PHE A 237 14.56 12.62 -10.64
CA PHE A 237 13.64 13.38 -9.83
C PHE A 237 13.25 12.55 -8.60
N VAL A 238 13.34 13.16 -7.41
CA VAL A 238 12.80 12.61 -6.17
C VAL A 238 11.87 13.65 -5.58
N ALA A 239 10.59 13.28 -5.41
CA ALA A 239 9.63 14.17 -4.77
C ALA A 239 10.02 14.45 -3.32
N SER A 240 9.75 15.66 -2.85
CA SER A 240 10.11 16.14 -1.51
C SER A 240 9.53 15.30 -0.36
N ASP A 241 8.42 14.59 -0.61
CA ASP A 241 7.78 13.67 0.32
C ASP A 241 8.20 12.20 0.12
N GLN A 242 9.19 11.96 -0.76
CA GLN A 242 9.72 10.64 -1.15
C GLN A 242 8.66 9.67 -1.69
N SER A 243 7.52 10.23 -2.12
CA SER A 243 6.38 9.45 -2.59
C SER A 243 6.55 8.99 -4.04
N ILE A 244 7.49 9.57 -4.78
CA ILE A 244 7.91 9.10 -6.10
C ILE A 244 9.39 9.42 -6.35
N GLU A 245 10.07 8.46 -6.98
CA GLU A 245 11.42 8.57 -7.52
C GLU A 245 11.35 8.19 -8.99
N PHE A 246 11.93 9.01 -9.87
CA PHE A 246 11.92 8.78 -11.32
C PHE A 246 13.26 9.18 -11.93
N THR A 247 13.95 8.24 -12.58
CA THR A 247 15.18 8.52 -13.32
C THR A 247 14.97 8.23 -14.79
N LEU A 248 15.41 9.13 -15.66
CA LEU A 248 15.22 9.08 -17.11
C LEU A 248 16.56 9.06 -17.85
N GLN A 249 16.64 8.19 -18.85
CA GLN A 249 17.72 8.09 -19.82
C GLN A 249 17.12 8.05 -21.24
N ILE A 250 17.54 9.00 -22.07
CA ILE A 250 17.16 9.14 -23.48
C ILE A 250 18.33 8.61 -24.33
N PRO A 251 18.10 7.61 -25.19
CA PRO A 251 19.12 7.15 -26.13
C PRO A 251 19.58 8.29 -27.06
N SER A 252 20.89 8.37 -27.29
CA SER A 252 21.51 9.31 -28.25
C SER A 252 21.09 9.07 -29.71
N GLY A 253 20.64 7.84 -30.03
CA GLY A 253 20.10 7.50 -31.35
C GLY A 253 18.76 8.19 -31.67
N ASN A 254 18.32 8.07 -32.92
CA ASN A 254 17.02 8.59 -33.39
C ASN A 254 15.83 7.67 -33.08
N ASP A 255 15.97 6.80 -32.08
CA ASP A 255 14.90 5.92 -31.65
C ASP A 255 13.94 6.70 -30.75
N ASN A 256 12.63 6.50 -30.93
CA ASN A 256 11.58 7.10 -30.07
C ASN A 256 11.45 6.37 -28.72
N ASP A 257 12.52 5.74 -28.27
CA ASP A 257 12.57 4.95 -27.04
C ASP A 257 13.06 5.82 -25.86
N LEU A 258 12.66 5.43 -24.66
CA LEU A 258 13.10 6.00 -23.39
C LEU A 258 13.38 4.86 -22.41
N TYR A 259 14.38 5.04 -21.56
CA TYR A 259 14.73 4.10 -20.51
C TYR A 259 14.56 4.81 -19.18
N PHE A 260 13.92 4.16 -18.20
CA PHE A 260 13.62 4.81 -16.93
C PHE A 260 13.58 3.83 -15.77
N THR A 261 13.79 4.38 -14.58
CA THR A 261 13.41 3.77 -13.32
C THR A 261 12.33 4.58 -12.66
N MET A 262 11.35 3.91 -12.07
CA MET A 262 10.29 4.56 -11.29
C MET A 262 10.06 3.78 -10.01
N SER A 263 10.00 4.48 -8.88
CA SER A 263 9.86 3.90 -7.56
C SER A 263 8.90 4.72 -6.70
N GLY A 264 8.17 4.05 -5.80
CA GLY A 264 7.27 4.71 -4.85
C GLY A 264 6.64 3.71 -3.89
N PRO A 265 5.80 4.17 -2.94
CA PRO A 265 5.30 3.34 -1.85
C PRO A 265 4.31 2.27 -2.35
N SER A 266 4.48 1.02 -1.91
CA SER A 266 3.57 -0.09 -2.22
C SER A 266 2.22 0.01 -1.49
N SER A 267 2.08 0.96 -0.57
CA SER A 267 0.80 1.29 0.09
C SER A 267 -0.12 2.13 -0.80
N ALA A 268 0.41 2.80 -1.82
CA ALA A 268 -0.37 3.50 -2.83
C ALA A 268 -0.96 2.49 -3.82
N SER A 269 -2.23 2.67 -4.18
CA SER A 269 -2.89 1.77 -5.13
C SER A 269 -2.25 1.80 -6.52
N TRP A 270 -1.63 2.92 -6.91
CA TRP A 270 -0.88 3.06 -8.15
C TRP A 270 0.05 4.29 -8.04
N ILE A 271 1.06 4.35 -8.89
CA ILE A 271 2.01 5.47 -9.03
C ILE A 271 2.08 5.84 -10.51
N ALA A 272 2.28 7.11 -10.85
CA ALA A 272 2.46 7.53 -12.23
C ALA A 272 3.38 8.73 -12.39
N VAL A 273 4.11 8.74 -13.51
CA VAL A 273 4.79 9.92 -14.06
C VAL A 273 4.16 10.25 -15.40
N GLY A 274 3.79 11.51 -15.58
CA GLY A 274 3.30 12.07 -16.82
C GLY A 274 4.33 12.99 -17.46
N MET A 275 4.43 12.92 -18.79
CA MET A 275 5.44 13.62 -19.58
C MET A 275 4.81 14.54 -20.61
N GLY A 276 5.50 15.64 -20.93
CA GLY A 276 5.19 16.53 -22.05
C GLY A 276 4.35 17.76 -21.70
N SER A 277 3.87 17.88 -20.47
CA SER A 277 3.13 19.06 -19.97
C SER A 277 3.18 19.13 -18.44
N ASP A 278 2.81 20.29 -17.89
CA ASP A 278 2.52 20.52 -16.47
C ASP A 278 1.07 20.17 -16.10
N LYS A 279 0.28 19.65 -17.06
CA LYS A 279 -1.12 19.26 -16.89
C LYS A 279 -1.37 17.82 -17.33
N MET A 280 -2.51 17.26 -16.91
CA MET A 280 -2.94 15.93 -17.35
C MET A 280 -3.26 15.88 -18.85
N ASP A 281 -3.81 16.96 -19.39
CA ASP A 281 -4.23 17.06 -20.77
C ASP A 281 -3.05 16.89 -21.71
N ASN A 282 -3.18 15.94 -22.64
CA ASN A 282 -2.18 15.61 -23.64
C ASN A 282 -0.85 15.07 -23.10
N SER A 283 -0.76 14.72 -21.81
CA SER A 283 0.44 14.11 -21.24
C SER A 283 0.47 12.60 -21.45
N LEU A 284 1.67 12.06 -21.73
CA LEU A 284 1.92 10.62 -21.68
C LEU A 284 2.17 10.20 -20.24
N MET A 285 1.26 9.42 -19.68
CA MET A 285 1.35 8.93 -18.31
C MET A 285 1.78 7.47 -18.30
N ILE A 286 2.93 7.19 -17.69
CA ILE A 286 3.35 5.83 -17.40
C ILE A 286 2.89 5.48 -16.01
N MET A 287 1.92 4.58 -15.94
CA MET A 287 1.35 4.11 -14.69
C MET A 287 2.02 2.81 -14.24
N MET A 288 2.16 2.65 -12.93
CA MET A 288 2.66 1.46 -12.26
C MET A 288 1.73 1.09 -11.10
N TYR A 289 1.38 -0.19 -11.02
CA TYR A 289 0.61 -0.76 -9.91
C TYR A 289 0.98 -2.22 -9.73
N SER A 290 0.56 -2.82 -8.62
CA SER A 290 0.92 -4.19 -8.28
C SER A 290 0.32 -5.19 -9.26
N ASP A 291 1.10 -6.20 -9.62
CA ASP A 291 0.61 -7.36 -10.35
C ASP A 291 -0.24 -8.29 -9.42
N PRO A 292 -0.93 -9.31 -9.94
CA PRO A 292 -1.69 -10.25 -9.12
C PRO A 292 -0.86 -11.04 -8.11
N THR A 293 0.45 -11.18 -8.35
CA THR A 293 1.33 -11.94 -7.45
C THR A 293 1.77 -11.13 -6.23
N GLY A 294 1.67 -9.80 -6.29
CA GLY A 294 2.15 -8.90 -5.24
C GLY A 294 3.67 -8.81 -5.16
N LYS A 295 4.39 -9.38 -6.13
CA LYS A 295 5.86 -9.41 -6.18
C LYS A 295 6.42 -8.63 -7.37
N ASN A 296 5.58 -8.32 -8.36
CA ASN A 296 5.98 -7.60 -9.55
C ASN A 296 5.00 -6.44 -9.81
N VAL A 297 5.29 -5.62 -10.81
CA VAL A 297 4.47 -4.47 -11.16
C VAL A 297 3.92 -4.60 -12.57
N THR A 298 2.74 -4.04 -12.79
CA THR A 298 2.13 -3.84 -14.10
C THR A 298 2.40 -2.42 -14.55
N LEU A 299 3.06 -2.27 -15.70
CA LEU A 299 3.29 -0.98 -16.34
C LEU A 299 2.23 -0.73 -17.41
N SER A 300 1.64 0.46 -17.39
CA SER A 300 0.56 0.83 -18.29
C SER A 300 0.81 2.24 -18.86
N PRO A 301 1.18 2.38 -20.14
CA PRO A 301 1.19 3.68 -20.81
C PRO A 301 -0.23 4.15 -21.10
N ARG A 302 -0.56 5.36 -20.65
CA ARG A 302 -1.89 5.95 -20.80
C ARG A 302 -1.81 7.38 -21.30
N LEU A 303 -2.90 7.82 -21.93
CA LEU A 303 -3.09 9.19 -22.40
C LEU A 303 -4.37 9.77 -21.80
N SER A 304 -4.36 11.06 -21.50
CA SER A 304 -5.55 11.82 -21.19
C SER A 304 -5.68 13.05 -22.08
N TYR A 305 -6.91 13.50 -22.32
CA TYR A 305 -7.25 14.70 -23.10
C TYR A 305 -8.06 15.71 -22.27
N GLY A 306 -7.97 15.57 -20.95
CA GLY A 306 -8.74 16.31 -19.97
C GLY A 306 -8.31 15.92 -18.55
N HIS A 307 -8.90 16.58 -17.56
CA HIS A 307 -8.80 16.19 -16.16
C HIS A 307 -9.73 15.00 -15.84
N VAL A 308 -9.51 13.90 -16.57
CA VAL A 308 -10.29 12.64 -16.52
C VAL A 308 -9.34 11.46 -16.38
N GLU A 309 -9.89 10.29 -16.04
CA GLU A 309 -9.12 9.05 -15.94
C GLU A 309 -8.38 8.75 -17.27
N PRO A 310 -7.04 8.67 -17.26
CA PRO A 310 -6.27 8.41 -18.47
C PRO A 310 -6.58 7.01 -19.01
N SER A 311 -6.64 6.88 -20.33
CA SER A 311 -6.95 5.62 -21.04
C SER A 311 -5.68 4.96 -21.58
N TYR A 312 -5.61 3.63 -21.52
CA TYR A 312 -4.49 2.86 -22.08
C TYR A 312 -4.29 3.17 -23.58
N SER A 313 -3.03 3.28 -24.00
CA SER A 313 -2.62 3.53 -25.39
C SER A 313 -1.84 2.33 -25.91
N SER A 314 -2.38 1.61 -26.91
CA SER A 314 -1.69 0.50 -27.57
C SER A 314 -0.58 0.91 -28.53
N ASN A 315 -0.48 2.20 -28.87
CA ASN A 315 0.59 2.73 -29.72
C ASN A 315 1.92 2.89 -28.97
N ILE A 316 1.91 2.66 -27.66
CA ILE A 316 3.04 2.85 -26.75
C ILE A 316 3.25 1.54 -26.00
N THR A 317 4.50 1.08 -25.95
CA THR A 317 4.83 -0.20 -25.32
C THR A 317 5.79 0.02 -24.18
N THR A 318 5.48 -0.53 -23.02
CA THR A 318 6.39 -0.55 -21.86
C THR A 318 6.85 -1.97 -21.58
N GLN A 319 8.15 -2.15 -21.43
CA GLN A 319 8.78 -3.43 -21.10
C GLN A 319 9.54 -3.29 -19.78
N ALA A 320 9.20 -4.14 -18.80
CA ALA A 320 9.95 -4.25 -17.55
C ALA A 320 11.17 -5.17 -17.70
N PHE A 321 12.25 -4.87 -16.99
CA PHE A 321 13.50 -5.63 -16.94
C PHE A 321 13.72 -6.25 -15.55
N GLY A 322 14.76 -7.09 -15.44
CA GLY A 322 15.24 -7.64 -14.17
C GLY A 322 15.53 -6.53 -13.15
N GLY A 323 15.21 -6.80 -11.88
CA GLY A 323 15.23 -5.81 -10.79
C GLY A 323 13.88 -5.17 -10.51
N THR A 324 12.92 -5.25 -11.44
CA THR A 324 11.53 -4.81 -11.19
C THR A 324 10.89 -5.69 -10.12
N THR A 325 10.42 -5.09 -9.04
CA THR A 325 9.92 -5.84 -7.87
C THR A 325 9.01 -4.99 -6.98
N ILE A 326 8.30 -5.68 -6.08
CA ILE A 326 7.67 -5.08 -4.90
C ILE A 326 8.36 -5.65 -3.66
N ALA A 327 9.11 -4.80 -2.96
CA ALA A 327 9.87 -5.18 -1.78
C ALA A 327 9.98 -4.00 -0.82
N ASN A 328 10.13 -4.27 0.48
CA ASN A 328 10.39 -3.25 1.51
C ASN A 328 9.40 -2.07 1.51
N GLY A 329 8.12 -2.35 1.23
CA GLY A 329 7.09 -1.31 1.20
C GLY A 329 7.16 -0.38 -0.03
N ARG A 330 7.91 -0.74 -1.07
CA ARG A 330 8.05 0.02 -2.32
C ARG A 330 7.78 -0.84 -3.55
N MET A 331 7.24 -0.22 -4.59
CA MET A 331 7.15 -0.74 -5.95
C MET A 331 8.28 -0.09 -6.75
N ILE A 332 9.10 -0.89 -7.43
CA ILE A 332 10.23 -0.39 -8.23
C ILE A 332 10.14 -1.01 -9.62
N ALA A 333 10.17 -0.16 -10.65
CA ALA A 333 10.20 -0.54 -12.05
C ALA A 333 11.51 -0.14 -12.72
N PHE A 334 12.13 -1.10 -13.40
CA PHE A 334 13.24 -0.90 -14.34
C PHE A 334 12.67 -1.16 -15.73
N ALA A 335 12.58 -0.13 -16.58
CA ALA A 335 11.75 -0.25 -17.77
C ALA A 335 12.26 0.52 -18.99
N LYS A 336 11.84 0.01 -20.15
CA LYS A 336 11.94 0.68 -21.45
C LYS A 336 10.54 1.06 -21.91
N CYS A 337 10.41 2.27 -22.41
CA CYS A 337 9.22 2.79 -23.05
C CYS A 337 9.53 2.98 -24.54
N SER A 338 8.83 2.25 -25.41
CA SER A 338 8.96 2.39 -26.86
C SER A 338 7.86 3.26 -27.46
N ASN A 339 8.26 4.11 -28.41
CA ASN A 339 7.42 5.12 -29.05
C ASN A 339 6.87 6.16 -28.06
N CYS A 340 7.73 6.63 -27.15
CA CYS A 340 7.36 7.49 -26.02
C CYS A 340 7.87 8.92 -26.13
N GLN A 341 8.54 9.28 -27.24
CA GLN A 341 8.99 10.65 -27.46
C GLN A 341 7.95 11.53 -28.17
N SER A 342 7.01 10.92 -28.90
CA SER A 342 5.91 11.62 -29.55
C SER A 342 4.65 10.77 -29.51
N TRP A 343 3.52 11.40 -29.21
CA TRP A 343 2.23 10.73 -29.11
C TRP A 343 1.12 11.67 -29.60
N LYS A 344 -0.10 11.15 -29.66
CA LYS A 344 -1.25 11.94 -30.07
C LYS A 344 -1.57 12.99 -29.00
N GLY A 345 -1.20 14.24 -29.27
CA GLY A 345 -1.51 15.41 -28.44
C GLY A 345 -0.27 16.07 -27.82
N GLY A 346 0.87 15.38 -27.75
CA GLY A 346 2.06 15.88 -27.08
C GLY A 346 3.35 15.17 -27.51
N SER A 347 4.47 15.68 -27.02
CA SER A 347 5.80 15.15 -27.29
C SER A 347 6.77 15.60 -26.21
N ILE A 348 7.92 14.94 -26.15
CA ILE A 348 9.08 15.39 -25.41
C ILE A 348 10.19 15.79 -26.39
N ASP A 349 10.76 16.98 -26.20
CA ASP A 349 11.90 17.44 -26.98
C ASP A 349 13.18 17.21 -26.17
N ARG A 350 14.06 16.34 -26.66
CA ARG A 350 15.34 16.02 -26.01
C ARG A 350 16.27 17.22 -25.83
N ASN A 351 16.03 18.33 -26.53
CA ASN A 351 16.79 19.57 -26.39
C ASN A 351 16.21 20.52 -25.33
N ASN A 352 15.10 20.16 -24.68
CA ASN A 352 14.45 21.02 -23.70
C ASN A 352 15.16 20.94 -22.35
N THR A 353 15.70 22.08 -21.91
CA THR A 353 16.41 22.21 -20.63
C THR A 353 15.51 22.41 -19.42
N ALA A 354 14.20 22.52 -19.62
CA ALA A 354 13.20 22.74 -18.59
C ALA A 354 11.89 22.00 -18.94
N ALA A 355 12.01 20.72 -19.31
CA ALA A 355 10.87 19.92 -19.69
C ALA A 355 9.96 19.67 -18.50
N LYS A 356 8.66 19.86 -18.71
CA LYS A 356 7.64 19.71 -17.68
C LYS A 356 7.15 18.27 -17.59
N PHE A 357 7.10 17.79 -16.36
CA PHE A 357 6.55 16.50 -15.99
C PHE A 357 5.53 16.70 -14.89
N ILE A 358 4.58 15.78 -14.83
CA ILE A 358 3.65 15.63 -13.71
C ILE A 358 3.93 14.30 -13.03
N TRP A 359 3.59 14.20 -11.75
CA TRP A 359 3.63 12.95 -11.02
C TRP A 359 2.38 12.82 -10.15
N ALA A 360 1.98 11.59 -9.84
CA ALA A 360 0.84 11.35 -8.99
C ALA A 360 0.88 9.98 -8.31
N ASN A 361 0.29 9.91 -7.12
CA ASN A 361 0.07 8.69 -6.37
C ASN A 361 -1.43 8.46 -6.14
N GLY A 362 -1.86 7.22 -6.35
CA GLY A 362 -3.18 6.75 -5.99
C GLY A 362 -3.38 6.77 -4.47
N PRO A 363 -4.65 6.76 -4.01
CA PRO A 363 -4.97 6.66 -2.59
C PRO A 363 -4.51 5.32 -2.03
N SER A 364 -4.42 5.25 -0.69
CA SER A 364 -4.08 4.00 0.01
C SER A 364 -5.04 2.87 -0.35
N GLY A 365 -4.48 1.67 -0.53
CA GLY A 365 -5.20 0.47 -0.93
C GLY A 365 -4.41 -0.31 -1.98
N SER A 366 -4.94 -1.43 -2.45
CA SER A 366 -4.27 -2.23 -3.48
C SER A 366 -5.06 -2.26 -4.78
N LEU A 367 -4.37 -1.94 -5.89
CA LEU A 367 -4.76 -2.37 -7.23
C LEU A 367 -3.78 -3.47 -7.62
N SER A 368 -4.25 -4.71 -7.60
CA SER A 368 -3.44 -5.90 -7.90
C SER A 368 -4.01 -6.57 -9.14
N THR A 369 -3.42 -6.28 -10.30
CA THR A 369 -3.92 -6.75 -11.60
C THR A 369 -2.85 -6.63 -12.68
N SER A 370 -2.85 -7.56 -13.64
CA SER A 370 -2.02 -7.52 -14.83
C SER A 370 -2.70 -6.82 -16.02
N ASP A 371 -3.94 -6.38 -15.84
CA ASP A 371 -4.68 -5.65 -16.87
C ASP A 371 -4.15 -4.21 -17.00
N VAL A 372 -3.53 -3.90 -18.13
CA VAL A 372 -3.00 -2.56 -18.45
C VAL A 372 -4.10 -1.50 -18.62
N SER A 373 -5.34 -1.92 -18.86
CA SER A 373 -6.51 -1.05 -19.00
C SER A 373 -7.33 -0.91 -17.71
N ALA A 374 -6.85 -1.47 -16.59
CA ALA A 374 -7.58 -1.49 -15.33
C ALA A 374 -8.05 -0.10 -14.87
N GLY A 375 -9.28 -0.03 -14.37
CA GLY A 375 -9.85 1.19 -13.83
C GLY A 375 -9.15 1.62 -12.54
N ILE A 376 -8.88 2.92 -12.40
CA ILE A 376 -8.15 3.48 -11.25
C ILE A 376 -8.98 4.49 -10.46
N LYS A 377 -8.63 4.69 -9.19
CA LYS A 377 -9.12 5.81 -8.39
C LYS A 377 -8.35 7.08 -8.71
N ARG A 378 -9.00 8.24 -8.52
CA ARG A 378 -8.35 9.57 -8.60
C ARG A 378 -7.17 9.64 -7.62
N HIS A 379 -6.09 10.32 -8.01
CA HIS A 379 -4.90 10.47 -7.19
C HIS A 379 -5.19 11.13 -5.84
N ALA A 380 -4.41 10.80 -4.83
CA ALA A 380 -4.40 11.43 -3.50
C ALA A 380 -3.28 12.47 -3.35
N LEU A 381 -2.18 12.29 -4.10
CA LEU A 381 -1.07 13.24 -4.18
C LEU A 381 -0.72 13.45 -5.65
N TYR A 382 -0.37 14.67 -6.01
CA TYR A 382 0.11 14.99 -7.35
C TYR A 382 0.99 16.23 -7.34
N GLY A 383 1.81 16.39 -8.37
CA GLY A 383 2.65 17.56 -8.50
C GLY A 383 3.27 17.69 -9.88
N VAL A 384 4.13 18.71 -10.00
CA VAL A 384 4.84 19.07 -11.22
C VAL A 384 6.32 19.18 -10.91
N PHE A 385 7.17 18.71 -11.82
CA PHE A 385 8.61 18.94 -11.78
C PHE A 385 9.14 19.32 -13.16
N GLU A 386 10.30 19.97 -13.17
CA GLU A 386 11.08 20.29 -14.35
C GLU A 386 12.37 19.46 -14.37
N MET A 387 12.77 19.01 -15.56
CA MET A 387 13.99 18.25 -15.79
C MET A 387 14.69 18.74 -17.07
N ASP A 388 16.02 18.90 -17.01
CA ASP A 388 16.85 19.20 -18.18
C ASP A 388 17.14 17.94 -18.99
N LEU A 389 16.44 17.77 -20.11
CA LEU A 389 16.56 16.55 -20.91
C LEU A 389 17.87 16.46 -21.69
N THR A 390 18.59 17.56 -21.85
CA THR A 390 19.90 17.54 -22.52
C THR A 390 20.92 16.75 -21.70
N LYS A 391 20.71 16.68 -20.38
CA LYS A 391 21.52 15.91 -19.43
C LYS A 391 21.11 14.45 -19.33
N ALA A 392 19.92 14.11 -19.82
CA ALA A 392 19.41 12.74 -19.89
C ALA A 392 19.85 11.99 -21.16
N ILE A 393 20.67 12.56 -22.06
CA ILE A 393 21.04 11.94 -23.35
C ILE A 393 22.28 11.05 -23.21
N GLY A 394 22.17 9.77 -23.57
CA GLY A 394 23.26 8.80 -23.43
C GLY A 394 23.00 7.41 -24.02
N PRO A 395 23.63 6.33 -23.51
CA PRO A 395 23.45 4.99 -24.04
C PRO A 395 22.06 4.41 -23.72
N PRO A 396 21.55 3.45 -24.50
CA PRO A 396 20.24 2.83 -24.31
C PRO A 396 20.23 1.81 -23.15
N ILE A 397 20.47 2.30 -21.93
CA ILE A 397 20.59 1.51 -20.71
C ILE A 397 19.52 1.99 -19.72
N VAL A 398 18.94 1.06 -18.94
CA VAL A 398 18.05 1.43 -17.84
C VAL A 398 18.88 2.13 -16.75
N PRO A 399 18.56 3.39 -16.39
CA PRO A 399 19.34 4.12 -15.40
C PRO A 399 19.19 3.50 -14.01
N ASN A 400 20.12 3.81 -13.10
CA ASN A 400 19.94 3.45 -11.70
C ASN A 400 18.92 4.39 -11.04
N PRO A 401 18.19 3.94 -10.01
CA PRO A 401 17.30 4.83 -9.27
C PRO A 401 18.10 5.90 -8.52
N ASN A 402 17.56 7.10 -8.45
CA ASN A 402 18.17 8.19 -7.68
C ASN A 402 17.51 8.30 -6.30
N THR A 403 18.32 8.54 -5.26
CA THR A 403 17.85 8.84 -3.89
C THR A 403 17.67 10.33 -3.65
N VAL A 404 18.24 11.18 -4.50
CA VAL A 404 18.08 12.63 -4.52
C VAL A 404 17.91 13.13 -5.95
N SER A 405 17.19 14.24 -6.13
CA SER A 405 17.05 14.87 -7.44
C SER A 405 18.40 15.29 -8.01
N SER A 406 18.59 15.10 -9.32
CA SER A 406 19.74 15.62 -10.06
C SER A 406 19.79 17.16 -9.98
N ALA A 407 20.98 17.74 -10.11
CA ALA A 407 21.17 19.20 -9.99
C ALA A 407 20.36 20.00 -11.03
N ALA A 408 20.08 19.41 -12.21
CA ALA A 408 19.30 20.03 -13.28
C ALA A 408 17.80 19.65 -13.24
N THR A 409 17.34 19.10 -12.12
CA THR A 409 15.94 18.72 -11.89
C THR A 409 15.39 19.47 -10.68
N LYS A 410 14.20 20.07 -10.80
CA LYS A 410 13.55 20.81 -9.68
C LYS A 410 12.07 20.46 -9.56
N GLN A 411 11.58 20.43 -8.33
CA GLN A 411 10.15 20.28 -8.05
C GLN A 411 9.45 21.64 -8.06
N ASP A 412 8.36 21.76 -8.80
CA ASP A 412 7.56 22.99 -8.86
C ASP A 412 6.38 22.97 -7.88
N SER A 413 5.74 21.81 -7.71
CA SER A 413 4.59 21.68 -6.82
C SER A 413 4.45 20.29 -6.20
N ASN A 414 3.78 20.28 -5.04
CA ASN A 414 3.31 19.09 -4.34
C ASN A 414 1.93 19.40 -3.75
N GLN A 415 0.90 18.67 -4.15
CA GLN A 415 -0.49 18.94 -3.79
C GLN A 415 -1.19 17.66 -3.33
N THR A 416 -2.09 17.82 -2.36
CA THR A 416 -3.03 16.78 -1.92
C THR A 416 -4.34 16.89 -2.67
N ASP A 417 -4.97 15.76 -2.98
CA ASP A 417 -6.25 15.69 -3.67
C ASP A 417 -7.21 14.73 -2.97
N HIS A 418 -8.50 15.01 -3.12
CA HIS A 418 -9.58 14.30 -2.45
C HIS A 418 -10.77 14.13 -3.41
N ASP A 419 -11.25 12.90 -3.58
CA ASP A 419 -12.46 12.63 -4.37
C ASP A 419 -13.74 12.93 -3.56
N PHE A 420 -14.10 14.21 -3.48
CA PHE A 420 -15.33 14.65 -2.81
C PHE A 420 -16.60 14.33 -3.61
N SER A 421 -16.53 14.31 -4.95
CA SER A 421 -17.71 14.17 -5.80
C SER A 421 -18.36 12.78 -5.63
N SER A 422 -17.56 11.70 -5.70
CA SER A 422 -18.07 10.34 -5.52
C SER A 422 -18.67 10.12 -4.14
N ALA A 423 -18.01 10.64 -3.10
CA ALA A 423 -18.50 10.56 -1.73
C ALA A 423 -19.82 11.34 -1.53
N LEU A 424 -19.90 12.57 -2.07
CA LEU A 424 -21.10 13.40 -2.00
C LEU A 424 -22.29 12.73 -2.70
N HIS A 425 -22.09 12.15 -3.89
CA HIS A 425 -23.12 11.38 -4.59
C HIS A 425 -23.66 10.25 -3.69
N ALA A 426 -22.77 9.43 -3.13
CA ALA A 426 -23.17 8.33 -2.25
C ALA A 426 -23.94 8.82 -1.02
N CYS A 427 -23.42 9.83 -0.31
CA CYS A 427 -24.05 10.38 0.90
C CYS A 427 -25.46 10.92 0.61
N VAL A 428 -25.62 11.71 -0.45
CA VAL A 428 -26.91 12.30 -0.82
C VAL A 428 -27.90 11.20 -1.25
N MET A 429 -27.46 10.21 -2.02
CA MET A 429 -28.33 9.11 -2.47
C MET A 429 -28.74 8.18 -1.32
N ILE A 430 -27.84 7.88 -0.39
CA ILE A 430 -28.15 7.09 0.81
C ILE A 430 -29.12 7.86 1.71
N LEU A 431 -28.89 9.15 1.94
CA LEU A 431 -29.82 9.99 2.70
C LEU A 431 -31.22 9.98 2.05
N ALA A 432 -31.30 10.09 0.72
CA ALA A 432 -32.58 10.08 0.02
C ALA A 432 -33.29 8.72 0.13
N PHE A 433 -32.64 7.61 -0.27
CA PHE A 433 -33.27 6.29 -0.42
C PHE A 433 -33.31 5.44 0.85
N VAL A 434 -32.29 5.52 1.71
CA VAL A 434 -32.22 4.75 2.97
C VAL A 434 -32.78 5.56 4.13
N GLY A 435 -32.58 6.89 4.14
CA GLY A 435 -33.08 7.78 5.18
C GLY A 435 -34.50 8.27 4.91
N LEU A 436 -34.65 9.26 4.04
CA LEU A 436 -35.86 10.07 3.90
C LEU A 436 -37.03 9.28 3.29
N MET A 437 -36.83 8.45 2.26
CA MET A 437 -37.94 7.70 1.65
C MET A 437 -38.63 6.75 2.65
N PRO A 438 -37.90 5.92 3.44
CA PRO A 438 -38.50 5.11 4.50
C PRO A 438 -39.15 5.94 5.61
N ILE A 439 -38.54 7.06 6.02
CA ILE A 439 -39.16 7.99 6.98
C ILE A 439 -40.52 8.48 6.46
N GLY A 440 -40.64 8.73 5.15
CA GLY A 440 -41.91 9.12 4.54
C GLY A 440 -43.00 8.06 4.68
N LEU A 441 -42.66 6.76 4.69
CA LEU A 441 -43.60 5.69 5.00
C LEU A 441 -43.99 5.69 6.48
N LEU A 442 -43.02 5.93 7.38
CA LEU A 442 -43.28 6.03 8.82
C LEU A 442 -44.20 7.19 9.16
N ILE A 443 -44.07 8.35 8.51
CA ILE A 443 -44.96 9.51 8.72
C ILE A 443 -46.43 9.11 8.47
N LEU A 444 -46.70 8.34 7.41
CA LEU A 444 -48.06 7.87 7.13
C LEU A 444 -48.54 6.84 8.15
N ARG A 445 -47.65 6.00 8.70
CA ARG A 445 -48.02 4.93 9.63
C ARG A 445 -48.15 5.40 11.07
N VAL A 446 -47.37 6.39 11.48
CA VAL A 446 -47.25 6.84 12.88
C VAL A 446 -48.01 8.15 13.09
N MET A 447 -47.89 9.11 12.17
CA MET A 447 -48.49 10.44 12.30
C MET A 447 -49.79 10.61 11.50
N ASP A 448 -50.15 9.63 10.66
CA ASP A 448 -51.35 9.65 9.81
C ASP A 448 -51.44 10.93 8.94
N SER A 449 -50.29 11.53 8.58
CA SER A 449 -50.22 12.86 7.96
C SER A 449 -49.71 12.84 6.52
N VAL A 450 -50.62 13.03 5.57
CA VAL A 450 -50.29 13.12 4.13
C VAL A 450 -49.50 14.40 3.80
N LYS A 451 -49.72 15.49 4.55
CA LYS A 451 -48.99 16.76 4.35
C LYS A 451 -47.49 16.59 4.62
N TRP A 452 -47.13 16.01 5.77
CA TRP A 452 -45.73 15.78 6.14
C TRP A 452 -45.07 14.71 5.27
N HIS A 453 -45.84 13.67 4.88
CA HIS A 453 -45.39 12.71 3.89
C HIS A 453 -45.02 13.39 2.57
N GLY A 454 -45.90 14.27 2.06
CA GLY A 454 -45.65 15.02 0.83
C GLY A 454 -44.39 15.90 0.89
N TRP A 455 -44.19 16.65 1.97
CA TRP A 455 -42.98 17.48 2.16
C TRP A 455 -41.70 16.65 2.23
N ASN A 456 -41.71 15.56 3.01
CA ASN A 456 -40.56 14.67 3.11
C ASN A 456 -40.24 14.00 1.77
N GLN A 457 -41.26 13.52 1.03
CA GLN A 457 -41.06 12.91 -0.28
C GLN A 457 -40.57 13.92 -1.32
N ALA A 458 -41.05 15.18 -1.27
CA ALA A 458 -40.54 16.25 -2.12
C ALA A 458 -39.05 16.53 -1.85
N LEU A 459 -38.67 16.69 -0.57
CA LEU A 459 -37.26 16.89 -0.18
C LEU A 459 -36.38 15.71 -0.63
N SER A 460 -36.82 14.48 -0.36
CA SER A 460 -36.12 13.26 -0.76
C SER A 460 -35.94 13.17 -2.27
N THR A 461 -36.99 13.49 -3.05
CA THR A 461 -36.94 13.47 -4.52
C THR A 461 -35.97 14.52 -5.06
N VAL A 462 -35.98 15.74 -4.52
CA VAL A 462 -35.05 16.80 -4.92
C VAL A 462 -33.60 16.38 -4.65
N LEU A 463 -33.31 15.86 -3.45
CA LEU A 463 -31.98 15.37 -3.11
C LEU A 463 -31.54 14.21 -4.03
N ALA A 464 -32.43 13.26 -4.31
CA ALA A 464 -32.15 12.17 -5.24
C ALA A 464 -31.84 12.68 -6.65
N LEU A 465 -32.56 13.69 -7.16
CA LEU A 465 -32.28 14.29 -8.47
C LEU A 465 -30.92 14.99 -8.50
N ILE A 466 -30.57 15.74 -7.45
CA ILE A 466 -29.23 16.33 -7.30
C ILE A 466 -28.15 15.23 -7.31
N GLY A 467 -28.38 14.15 -6.55
CA GLY A 467 -27.50 12.98 -6.53
C GLY A 467 -27.34 12.37 -7.92
N VAL A 468 -28.41 12.16 -8.68
CA VAL A 468 -28.36 11.61 -10.04
C VAL A 468 -27.58 12.52 -10.99
N LEU A 469 -27.81 13.83 -10.96
CA LEU A 469 -27.05 14.79 -11.78
C LEU A 469 -25.56 14.73 -11.46
N LEU A 470 -25.21 14.67 -10.18
CA LEU A 470 -23.82 14.50 -9.74
C LEU A 470 -23.24 13.16 -10.22
N GLY A 471 -24.02 12.07 -10.17
CA GLY A 471 -23.60 10.75 -10.68
C GLY A 471 -23.37 10.73 -12.19
N VAL A 472 -24.20 11.44 -12.96
CA VAL A 472 -24.01 11.63 -14.41
C VAL A 472 -22.73 12.40 -14.70
N TYR A 473 -22.46 13.47 -13.96
CA TYR A 473 -21.20 14.23 -14.06
C TYR A 473 -19.99 13.36 -13.72
N ILE A 474 -20.01 12.62 -12.61
CA ILE A 474 -18.91 11.72 -12.23
C ILE A 474 -18.71 10.62 -13.27
N SER A 475 -19.78 10.18 -13.93
CA SER A 475 -19.70 9.15 -14.96
C SER A 475 -18.81 9.58 -16.13
N THR A 476 -18.73 10.87 -16.47
CA THR A 476 -17.88 11.32 -17.58
C THR A 476 -16.39 11.34 -17.24
N MET A 477 -16.03 11.24 -15.95
CA MET A 477 -14.65 11.37 -15.47
C MET A 477 -13.86 10.05 -15.45
N TYR A 478 -14.54 8.90 -15.52
CA TYR A 478 -13.90 7.59 -15.37
C TYR A 478 -14.18 6.68 -16.57
N ASN A 479 -13.18 5.89 -16.96
CA ASN A 479 -13.26 4.98 -18.11
C ASN A 479 -14.32 3.90 -17.92
N ARG A 480 -14.47 3.42 -16.68
CA ARG A 480 -15.45 2.40 -16.30
C ARG A 480 -16.91 2.88 -16.32
N SER A 481 -17.16 4.18 -16.33
CA SER A 481 -18.52 4.75 -16.23
C SER A 481 -18.90 5.67 -17.39
N LYS A 482 -17.96 6.21 -18.17
CA LYS A 482 -18.26 7.15 -19.27
C LYS A 482 -19.16 6.59 -20.36
N GLY A 483 -19.21 5.26 -20.50
CA GLY A 483 -20.09 4.58 -21.45
C GLY A 483 -21.54 4.41 -20.99
N PHE A 484 -21.87 4.70 -19.72
CA PHE A 484 -23.22 4.49 -19.16
C PHE A 484 -23.76 3.05 -19.29
N THR A 485 -22.85 2.06 -19.33
CA THR A 485 -23.20 0.64 -19.54
C THR A 485 -23.27 -0.19 -18.26
N SER A 486 -22.86 0.36 -17.11
CA SER A 486 -22.85 -0.40 -15.86
C SER A 486 -24.26 -0.64 -15.32
N ALA A 487 -24.46 -1.75 -14.60
CA ALA A 487 -25.74 -2.09 -13.97
C ALA A 487 -26.21 -0.97 -13.03
N HIS A 488 -25.31 -0.37 -12.25
CA HIS A 488 -25.64 0.75 -11.35
C HIS A 488 -26.20 1.97 -12.09
N GLN A 489 -25.64 2.30 -13.25
CA GLN A 489 -26.09 3.43 -14.06
C GLN A 489 -27.44 3.15 -14.72
N ILE A 490 -27.58 1.98 -15.36
CA ILE A 490 -28.82 1.60 -16.06
C ILE A 490 -29.98 1.50 -15.06
N ILE A 491 -29.80 0.76 -13.97
CA ILE A 491 -30.82 0.62 -12.93
C ILE A 491 -31.08 1.98 -12.27
N GLY A 492 -30.05 2.77 -11.98
CA GLY A 492 -30.19 4.11 -11.40
C GLY A 492 -31.05 5.06 -12.26
N LEU A 493 -30.85 5.07 -13.57
CA LEU A 493 -31.66 5.88 -14.50
C LEU A 493 -33.11 5.38 -14.56
N VAL A 494 -33.33 4.06 -14.60
CA VAL A 494 -34.67 3.47 -14.54
C VAL A 494 -35.38 3.84 -13.23
N VAL A 495 -34.71 3.67 -12.09
CA VAL A 495 -35.22 4.05 -10.77
C VAL A 495 -35.55 5.55 -10.72
N THR A 496 -34.73 6.40 -11.33
CA THR A 496 -34.97 7.85 -11.39
C THR A 496 -36.27 8.17 -12.15
N LEU A 497 -36.49 7.55 -13.32
CA LEU A 497 -37.73 7.71 -14.09
C LEU A 497 -38.95 7.22 -13.31
N LEU A 498 -38.84 6.05 -12.68
CA LEU A 498 -39.91 5.49 -11.84
C LEU A 498 -40.19 6.37 -10.61
N MET A 499 -39.16 6.96 -10.00
CA MET A 499 -39.29 7.88 -8.87
C MET A 499 -40.01 9.18 -9.27
N ILE A 500 -39.66 9.76 -10.43
CA ILE A 500 -40.38 10.93 -10.97
C ILE A 500 -41.86 10.57 -11.20
N GLY A 501 -42.12 9.41 -11.83
CA GLY A 501 -43.47 8.88 -12.00
C GLY A 501 -44.20 8.70 -10.66
N GLN A 502 -43.53 8.16 -9.65
CA GLN A 502 -44.06 7.96 -8.31
C GLN A 502 -44.46 9.27 -7.64
N PHE A 503 -43.64 10.33 -7.78
CA PHE A 503 -43.94 11.66 -7.26
C PHE A 503 -45.15 12.29 -7.97
N VAL A 504 -45.18 12.24 -9.31
CA VAL A 504 -46.30 12.76 -10.11
C VAL A 504 -47.60 12.03 -9.79
N LEU A 505 -47.59 10.70 -9.73
CA LEU A 505 -48.75 9.89 -9.35
C LEU A 505 -49.23 10.23 -7.93
N GLY A 506 -48.29 10.37 -6.98
CA GLY A 506 -48.59 10.79 -5.61
C GLY A 506 -49.32 12.14 -5.57
N PHE A 507 -48.79 13.13 -6.29
CA PHE A 507 -49.38 14.47 -6.38
C PHE A 507 -50.76 14.47 -7.04
N LEU A 508 -50.91 13.80 -8.19
CA LEU A 508 -52.16 13.76 -8.95
C LEU A 508 -53.27 13.06 -8.16
N HIS A 509 -53.00 11.87 -7.60
CA HIS A 509 -54.02 11.13 -6.85
C HIS A 509 -54.44 11.92 -5.59
N HIS A 510 -53.52 12.60 -4.92
CA HIS A 510 -53.85 13.40 -3.74
C HIS A 510 -54.70 14.63 -4.10
N ARG A 511 -54.38 15.30 -5.22
CA ARG A 511 -55.17 16.43 -5.73
C ARG A 511 -56.59 16.00 -6.11
N MET A 512 -56.72 14.84 -6.76
CA MET A 512 -58.02 14.25 -7.10
C MET A 512 -58.81 13.82 -5.86
N TYR A 513 -58.15 13.20 -4.89
CA TYR A 513 -58.76 12.83 -3.61
C TYR A 513 -59.28 14.07 -2.87
N LYS A 514 -58.50 15.16 -2.79
CA LYS A 514 -58.97 16.41 -2.17
C LYS A 514 -60.23 16.98 -2.83
N LYS A 515 -60.35 16.85 -4.16
CA LYS A 515 -61.52 17.32 -4.92
C LYS A 515 -62.74 16.40 -4.77
N THR A 516 -62.53 15.08 -4.75
CA THR A 516 -63.62 14.10 -4.88
C THR A 516 -64.00 13.42 -3.57
N GLN A 517 -63.13 13.48 -2.55
CA GLN A 517 -63.23 12.74 -1.28
C GLN A 517 -63.45 11.23 -1.47
N ARG A 518 -62.99 10.67 -2.60
CA ARG A 518 -63.11 9.26 -2.95
C ARG A 518 -61.74 8.68 -3.33
N PRO A 519 -61.49 7.38 -3.05
CA PRO A 519 -60.28 6.72 -3.49
C PRO A 519 -60.19 6.75 -5.02
N THR A 520 -58.98 6.95 -5.54
CA THR A 520 -58.73 7.04 -6.98
C THR A 520 -58.06 5.77 -7.50
N GLY A 521 -58.28 5.42 -8.77
CA GLY A 521 -57.60 4.28 -9.41
C GLY A 521 -56.07 4.42 -9.47
N LEU A 522 -55.54 5.62 -9.25
CA LEU A 522 -54.10 5.89 -9.21
C LEU A 522 -53.45 5.51 -7.87
N ALA A 523 -54.22 5.43 -6.78
CA ALA A 523 -53.69 5.15 -5.45
C ALA A 523 -53.02 3.76 -5.34
N PRO A 524 -53.62 2.65 -5.84
CA PRO A 524 -52.97 1.35 -5.84
C PRO A 524 -51.67 1.33 -6.66
N ILE A 525 -51.64 2.03 -7.80
CA ILE A 525 -50.48 2.14 -8.68
C ILE A 525 -49.34 2.86 -7.92
N HIS A 526 -49.62 3.99 -7.28
CA HIS A 526 -48.66 4.73 -6.46
C HIS A 526 -48.12 3.86 -5.31
N VAL A 527 -48.97 3.10 -4.62
CA VAL A 527 -48.52 2.24 -3.51
C VAL A 527 -47.58 1.13 -4.00
N TRP A 528 -47.93 0.43 -5.07
CA TRP A 528 -47.10 -0.65 -5.61
C TRP A 528 -45.82 -0.16 -6.26
N LEU A 529 -45.88 0.94 -6.99
CA LEU A 529 -44.68 1.55 -7.58
C LEU A 529 -43.68 1.95 -6.49
N GLY A 530 -44.14 2.54 -5.39
CA GLY A 530 -43.28 2.84 -4.23
C GLY A 530 -42.62 1.61 -3.61
N ARG A 531 -43.33 0.47 -3.57
CA ARG A 531 -42.78 -0.82 -3.08
C ARG A 531 -41.71 -1.41 -3.99
N VAL A 532 -41.66 -1.01 -5.26
CA VAL A 532 -40.62 -1.42 -6.21
C VAL A 532 -39.46 -0.42 -6.19
N VAL A 533 -39.76 0.88 -6.24
CA VAL A 533 -38.74 1.95 -6.34
C VAL A 533 -37.80 1.98 -5.15
N ILE A 534 -38.32 1.86 -3.91
CA ILE A 534 -37.47 1.96 -2.71
C ILE A 534 -36.48 0.79 -2.62
N PRO A 535 -36.90 -0.50 -2.67
CA PRO A 535 -35.95 -1.60 -2.64
C PRO A 535 -35.00 -1.61 -3.83
N LEU A 536 -35.47 -1.27 -5.03
CA LEU A 536 -34.63 -1.23 -6.22
C LEU A 536 -33.57 -0.12 -6.13
N GLY A 537 -33.91 1.05 -5.59
CA GLY A 537 -32.96 2.14 -5.33
C GLY A 537 -31.91 1.77 -4.28
N ILE A 538 -32.32 1.09 -3.20
CA ILE A 538 -31.38 0.57 -2.19
C ILE A 538 -30.45 -0.48 -2.80
N ALA A 539 -31.00 -1.45 -3.55
CA ALA A 539 -30.20 -2.46 -4.26
C ALA A 539 -29.22 -1.80 -5.24
N ASN A 540 -29.64 -0.75 -5.94
CA ASN A 540 -28.78 0.02 -6.83
C ASN A 540 -27.59 0.66 -6.11
N GLY A 541 -27.78 1.13 -4.87
CA GLY A 541 -26.68 1.69 -4.08
C GLY A 541 -25.58 0.67 -3.77
N PHE A 542 -25.91 -0.60 -3.52
CA PHE A 542 -24.93 -1.68 -3.35
C PHE A 542 -24.11 -1.97 -4.61
N LEU A 543 -24.65 -1.66 -5.79
CA LEU A 543 -23.92 -1.75 -7.07
C LEU A 543 -23.00 -0.54 -7.29
N GLY A 544 -23.27 0.60 -6.65
CA GLY A 544 -22.52 1.84 -6.81
C GLY A 544 -21.13 1.78 -6.16
N PHE A 545 -21.00 1.16 -4.98
CA PHE A 545 -19.71 1.06 -4.28
C PHE A 545 -18.66 0.23 -5.02
N PRO A 546 -18.98 -0.96 -5.59
CA PRO A 546 -18.09 -1.66 -6.50
C PRO A 546 -17.73 -0.84 -7.75
N LEU A 547 -18.69 -0.12 -8.35
CA LEU A 547 -18.42 0.77 -9.49
C LEU A 547 -17.44 1.90 -9.11
N ALA A 548 -17.49 2.37 -7.85
CA ALA A 548 -16.55 3.35 -7.29
C ALA A 548 -15.21 2.72 -6.82
N LEU A 549 -14.96 1.43 -7.12
CA LEU A 549 -13.79 0.66 -6.68
C LEU A 549 -13.64 0.63 -5.16
N ASN A 550 -14.76 0.65 -4.42
CA ASN A 550 -14.76 0.67 -2.97
C ASN A 550 -15.83 -0.27 -2.38
N PRO A 551 -15.81 -1.58 -2.72
CA PRO A 551 -16.87 -2.53 -2.34
C PRO A 551 -16.99 -2.73 -0.82
N GLN A 552 -15.96 -2.40 -0.04
CA GLN A 552 -15.97 -2.53 1.42
C GLN A 552 -17.08 -1.68 2.07
N LEU A 553 -17.44 -0.54 1.46
CA LEU A 553 -18.51 0.33 1.94
C LEU A 553 -19.91 -0.30 1.85
N ASN A 554 -20.07 -1.43 1.12
CA ASN A 554 -21.30 -2.21 1.16
C ASN A 554 -21.63 -2.71 2.58
N TRP A 555 -20.64 -2.99 3.41
CA TRP A 555 -20.88 -3.39 4.81
C TRP A 555 -21.48 -2.25 5.63
N ALA A 556 -20.98 -1.03 5.44
CA ALA A 556 -21.54 0.15 6.08
C ALA A 556 -22.98 0.42 5.60
N MET A 557 -23.22 0.28 4.29
CA MET A 557 -24.56 0.41 3.73
C MET A 557 -25.52 -0.65 4.28
N LEU A 558 -25.08 -1.91 4.38
CA LEU A 558 -25.88 -2.99 4.98
C LEU A 558 -26.24 -2.68 6.43
N ALA A 559 -25.27 -2.21 7.23
CA ALA A 559 -25.53 -1.81 8.62
C ALA A 559 -26.57 -0.69 8.71
N MET A 560 -26.50 0.33 7.85
CA MET A 560 -27.49 1.41 7.81
C MET A 560 -28.89 0.91 7.42
N VAL A 561 -28.98 0.04 6.41
CA VAL A 561 -30.27 -0.54 5.98
C VAL A 561 -30.88 -1.39 7.10
N LEU A 562 -30.08 -2.24 7.77
CA LEU A 562 -30.52 -3.04 8.90
C LEU A 562 -30.97 -2.18 10.07
N LEU A 563 -30.24 -1.10 10.38
CA LEU A 563 -30.64 -0.14 11.42
C LEU A 563 -32.01 0.46 11.12
N VAL A 564 -32.25 0.91 9.89
CA VAL A 564 -33.56 1.45 9.48
C VAL A 564 -34.66 0.40 9.62
N VAL A 565 -34.42 -0.86 9.22
CA VAL A 565 -35.40 -1.95 9.37
C VAL A 565 -35.70 -2.25 10.84
N VAL A 566 -34.66 -2.33 11.69
CA VAL A 566 -34.78 -2.60 13.14
C VAL A 566 -35.49 -1.48 13.88
N VAL A 567 -35.34 -0.23 13.46
CA VAL A 567 -36.06 0.91 14.07
C VAL A 567 -37.48 1.04 13.51
N ALA A 568 -37.64 1.01 12.19
CA ALA A 568 -38.92 1.25 11.53
C ALA A 568 -39.93 0.11 11.73
N GLY A 569 -39.45 -1.14 11.71
CA GLY A 569 -40.28 -2.35 11.81
C GLY A 569 -41.09 -2.42 13.11
N PRO A 570 -40.44 -2.36 14.28
CA PRO A 570 -41.13 -2.36 15.58
C PRO A 570 -42.05 -1.15 15.76
N LEU A 571 -41.66 0.05 15.32
CA LEU A 571 -42.50 1.25 15.42
C LEU A 571 -43.79 1.09 14.59
N ALA A 572 -43.67 0.61 13.35
CA ALA A 572 -44.81 0.34 12.49
C ALA A 572 -45.69 -0.79 13.05
N PHE A 573 -45.08 -1.87 13.55
CA PHE A 573 -45.79 -3.00 14.16
C PHE A 573 -46.54 -2.60 15.44
N TRP A 574 -45.90 -1.86 16.33
CA TRP A 574 -46.50 -1.37 17.57
C TRP A 574 -47.72 -0.48 17.30
N ARG A 575 -47.60 0.45 16.35
CA ARG A 575 -48.71 1.33 15.96
C ARG A 575 -49.83 0.55 15.29
N TRP A 576 -49.50 -0.41 14.42
CA TRP A 576 -50.48 -1.32 13.82
C TRP A 576 -51.24 -2.12 14.89
N ARG A 577 -50.52 -2.72 15.86
CA ARG A 577 -51.12 -3.47 16.97
C ARG A 577 -52.05 -2.60 17.81
N ARG A 578 -51.64 -1.37 18.14
CA ARG A 578 -52.49 -0.41 18.86
C ARG A 578 -53.77 -0.09 18.09
N ASN A 579 -53.68 0.13 16.77
CA ASN A 579 -54.84 0.39 15.93
C ASN A 579 -55.76 -0.83 15.82
N ALA A 580 -55.21 -2.03 15.69
CA ALA A 580 -55.96 -3.29 15.68
C ALA A 580 -56.69 -3.54 17.01
N GLN A 581 -56.05 -3.24 18.14
CA GLN A 581 -56.70 -3.31 19.46
C GLN A 581 -57.85 -2.30 19.57
N LYS A 582 -57.65 -1.04 19.18
CA LYS A 582 -58.72 -0.04 19.15
C LYS A 582 -59.90 -0.45 18.27
N ALA A 583 -59.64 -1.05 17.10
CA ALA A 583 -60.68 -1.54 16.20
C ALA A 583 -61.47 -2.71 16.82
N LYS A 584 -60.79 -3.65 17.50
CA LYS A 584 -61.44 -4.73 18.25
C LYS A 584 -62.30 -4.19 19.41
N THR A 585 -61.80 -3.21 20.17
CA THR A 585 -62.57 -2.57 21.25
C THR A 585 -63.77 -1.79 20.69
N ALA A 586 -63.62 -1.05 19.60
CA ALA A 586 -64.72 -0.32 18.95
C ALA A 586 -65.78 -1.28 18.39
N TYR A 587 -65.37 -2.40 17.78
CA TYR A 587 -66.29 -3.45 17.33
C TYR A 587 -66.97 -4.16 18.51
N GLY A 588 -66.25 -4.42 19.60
CA GLY A 588 -66.82 -5.00 20.84
C GLY A 588 -67.84 -4.08 21.52
N VAL A 589 -67.59 -2.76 21.52
CA VAL A 589 -68.56 -1.75 22.01
C VAL A 589 -69.75 -1.61 21.05
N ALA A 590 -69.56 -1.66 19.74
CA ALA A 590 -70.64 -1.62 18.76
C ALA A 590 -71.48 -2.91 18.75
N ALA A 591 -70.86 -4.08 18.94
CA ALA A 591 -71.54 -5.37 19.09
C ALA A 591 -72.27 -5.47 20.44
N GLY A 592 -71.68 -4.97 21.52
CA GLY A 592 -72.33 -4.84 22.82
C GLY A 592 -73.45 -3.80 22.87
N GLY A 593 -73.45 -2.83 21.93
CA GLY A 593 -74.53 -1.85 21.76
C GLY A 593 -75.78 -2.38 21.04
N TYR A 594 -75.71 -3.57 20.43
CA TYR A 594 -76.83 -4.22 19.75
C TYR A 594 -77.24 -5.58 20.35
N SER A 595 -76.70 -5.95 21.51
CA SER A 595 -77.07 -7.19 22.21
C SER A 595 -77.22 -6.98 23.72
N ALA A 596 -78.20 -6.16 24.08
CA ALA A 596 -78.95 -6.37 25.31
C ALA A 596 -80.34 -6.90 24.92
N GLU A 597 -80.41 -8.16 24.49
CA GLU A 597 -81.70 -8.83 24.40
C GLU A 597 -82.22 -9.10 25.83
N PRO A 598 -83.46 -8.73 26.20
CA PRO A 598 -83.90 -8.72 27.61
C PRO A 598 -84.12 -10.09 28.27
N TRP A 599 -83.84 -11.19 27.58
CA TRP A 599 -84.28 -12.53 28.00
C TRP A 599 -83.15 -13.52 28.30
N ALA A 600 -81.87 -13.13 28.13
CA ALA A 600 -80.73 -13.94 28.55
C ALA A 600 -80.37 -13.67 30.02
N MET A 601 -81.30 -13.97 30.94
CA MET A 601 -80.98 -14.23 32.34
C MET A 601 -80.94 -15.75 32.53
N ASP A 602 -79.74 -16.32 32.47
CA ASP A 602 -79.53 -17.67 32.98
C ASP A 602 -79.42 -17.62 34.51
N SER A 603 -80.25 -18.42 35.16
CA SER A 603 -80.50 -18.49 36.59
C SER A 603 -79.37 -19.20 37.35
N ALA A 604 -78.15 -18.67 37.30
CA ALA A 604 -77.00 -19.28 37.96
C ALA A 604 -75.95 -18.29 38.48
N GLU A 605 -76.35 -17.14 39.03
CA GLU A 605 -75.42 -16.33 39.84
C GLU A 605 -76.09 -15.44 40.90
N ALA A 606 -77.24 -15.89 41.42
CA ALA A 606 -77.78 -15.42 42.69
C ALA A 606 -77.11 -16.14 43.88
N SER A 607 -75.79 -16.14 43.95
CA SER A 607 -75.05 -16.58 45.15
C SER A 607 -73.58 -16.17 45.05
N ARG A 608 -73.27 -14.95 45.53
CA ARG A 608 -71.99 -14.52 46.14
C ARG A 608 -71.94 -12.99 46.25
N SER A 609 -72.86 -12.43 47.04
CA SER A 609 -72.70 -11.09 47.60
C SER A 609 -71.99 -11.20 48.96
N ASN A 610 -70.66 -11.08 48.98
CA ASN A 610 -69.94 -10.78 50.22
C ASN A 610 -69.78 -9.27 50.34
N ILE A 611 -70.88 -8.61 50.70
CA ILE A 611 -70.85 -7.24 51.24
C ILE A 611 -70.55 -7.40 52.73
N ASN A 612 -69.35 -6.97 53.14
CA ASN A 612 -68.92 -7.00 54.53
C ASN A 612 -69.47 -5.75 55.23
N LEU A 613 -70.59 -5.92 55.94
CA LEU A 613 -71.31 -4.86 56.65
C LEU A 613 -71.36 -5.21 58.15
N THR A 614 -70.21 -5.23 58.80
CA THR A 614 -70.09 -5.17 60.26
C THR A 614 -69.81 -3.72 60.65
N ASP A 615 -70.84 -2.89 60.58
CA ASP A 615 -71.07 -1.81 61.53
C ASP A 615 -72.48 -1.28 61.29
N MET A 616 -73.35 -1.50 62.28
CA MET A 616 -74.59 -0.78 62.64
C MET A 616 -75.70 -1.75 63.12
N THR A 617 -75.69 -1.97 64.42
CA THR A 617 -76.82 -2.40 65.28
C THR A 617 -77.80 -1.23 65.53
N PRO A 618 -79.05 -1.48 65.97
CA PRO A 618 -80.22 -1.28 65.12
C PRO A 618 -81.21 -0.21 65.62
N LEU A 619 -82.18 0.06 64.74
CA LEU A 619 -83.41 0.83 64.90
C LEU A 619 -84.07 0.72 66.30
N GLY A 620 -84.43 1.88 66.85
CA GLY A 620 -85.42 2.04 67.91
C GLY A 620 -86.58 2.93 67.44
N TYR A 621 -87.67 2.28 67.07
CA TYR A 621 -89.08 2.58 67.40
C TYR A 621 -89.58 4.05 67.44
N GLU A 622 -90.55 4.35 66.57
CA GLU A 622 -91.59 5.41 66.58
C GLU A 622 -92.28 5.61 67.95
N PRO A 623 -93.14 6.66 68.24
CA PRO A 623 -94.00 7.41 67.31
C PRO A 623 -94.32 8.91 67.61
N SER A 624 -94.84 9.58 66.57
CA SER A 624 -95.97 10.55 66.57
C SER A 624 -95.90 11.98 67.14
N ARG A 625 -96.58 12.84 66.36
CA ARG A 625 -97.36 14.07 66.65
C ARG A 625 -96.70 15.45 66.53
N MET A 626 -97.38 16.20 65.63
CA MET A 626 -97.46 17.64 65.37
C MET A 626 -96.30 18.29 64.63
#